data_AF-A0A345R6U7-F1
#
_entry.id   AF-A0A345R6U7-F1
#
_cell.length_a   1.000
_cell.length_b   1.000
_cell.length_c   1.000
_cell.angle_alpha   90.00
_cell.angle_beta   90.00
_cell.angle_gamma   90.00
#
_symmetry.space_group_name_H-M   'P 1'
#
loop_
_entity.id
_entity.type
_entity.pdbx_description
1 polymer ?
#
loop_
_entity_poly.entity_id
_entity_poly.type
_entity_poly.pdbx_seq_one_letter_code
_entity_poly.pdbx_strand_id
1 'polypeptide(L)'
;MSGLSRIDYLLFGIIAVTFLGAGFVAVTDPQAFSLRYAAEDGLVEYMTAVFLLVSAFVLWGHTRRAALWRPALLLGFYGLLFFFAAGEEISWGQRIFDLQPNEFFMENNKQAEITLHNLVVADVSLASFLFGNVLTVTLLMYLVVLPLMYPRFAWVQAFVRALMVPVPKPVHAVITLAMTAIVLWIDLPRQWEVYEAGFSVLALSIFLNPANLELFRSGV
;
A
#
# COMPACT_ATOMS: atom_id res chain seq x y z
N MET A 1 -20.15 -1.27 16.35
CA MET A 1 -18.89 -1.42 15.59
C MET A 1 -19.08 -2.58 14.62
N SER A 2 -19.00 -2.36 13.32
CA SER A 2 -19.12 -3.47 12.36
C SER A 2 -17.94 -4.42 12.53
N GLY A 3 -18.24 -5.69 12.82
CA GLY A 3 -17.24 -6.75 12.95
C GLY A 3 -16.41 -6.94 11.68
N LEU A 4 -15.38 -7.78 11.78
CA LEU A 4 -14.57 -8.18 10.63
C LEU A 4 -15.42 -8.96 9.62
N SER A 5 -15.25 -8.61 8.34
CA SER A 5 -15.88 -9.33 7.24
C SER A 5 -15.12 -10.63 6.92
N ARG A 6 -15.75 -11.56 6.18
CA ARG A 6 -15.03 -12.76 5.69
C ARG A 6 -13.83 -12.41 4.81
N ILE A 7 -13.93 -11.31 4.06
CA ILE A 7 -12.84 -10.82 3.21
C ILE A 7 -11.70 -10.30 4.08
N ASP A 8 -12.00 -9.59 5.17
CA ASP A 8 -10.97 -9.09 6.09
C ASP A 8 -10.12 -10.26 6.64
N TYR A 9 -10.76 -11.37 7.05
CA TYR A 9 -10.04 -12.56 7.50
C TYR A 9 -9.17 -13.19 6.42
N LEU A 10 -9.64 -13.22 5.16
CA LEU A 10 -8.85 -13.72 4.03
C LEU A 10 -7.62 -12.84 3.80
N LEU A 11 -7.80 -11.51 3.75
CA LEU A 11 -6.72 -10.55 3.56
C LEU A 11 -5.70 -10.60 4.70
N PHE A 12 -6.16 -10.73 5.95
CA PHE A 12 -5.26 -10.87 7.10
C PHE A 12 -4.54 -12.23 7.10
N GLY A 13 -5.18 -13.29 6.59
CA GLY A 13 -4.54 -14.58 6.35
C GLY A 13 -3.42 -14.48 5.32
N ILE A 14 -3.63 -13.73 4.23
CA ILE A 14 -2.59 -13.45 3.23
C ILE A 14 -1.41 -12.73 3.87
N ILE A 15 -1.67 -11.65 4.63
CA ILE A 15 -0.61 -10.95 5.39
C ILE A 15 0.14 -11.92 6.30
N ALA A 16 -0.57 -12.73 7.09
CA ALA A 16 0.06 -13.66 8.01
C ALA A 16 0.95 -14.68 7.29
N VAL A 17 0.48 -15.29 6.21
CA VAL A 17 1.27 -16.25 5.42
C VAL A 17 2.51 -15.56 4.83
N THR A 18 2.35 -14.36 4.25
CA THR A 18 3.47 -13.63 3.65
C THR A 18 4.52 -13.24 4.69
N PHE A 19 4.12 -12.79 5.88
CA PHE A 19 5.08 -12.35 6.90
C PHE A 19 5.72 -13.52 7.66
N LEU A 20 4.96 -14.57 7.96
CA LEU A 20 5.52 -15.78 8.58
C LEU A 20 6.45 -16.52 7.60
N GLY A 21 6.07 -16.58 6.32
CA GLY A 21 6.93 -17.11 5.26
C GLY A 21 8.22 -16.31 5.12
N ALA A 22 8.12 -14.98 5.09
CA ALA A 22 9.28 -14.07 5.07
C ALA A 22 10.21 -14.33 6.25
N GLY A 23 9.69 -14.35 7.47
CA GLY A 23 10.47 -14.59 8.68
C GLY A 23 11.11 -15.98 8.73
N PHE A 24 10.40 -17.01 8.27
CA PHE A 24 10.95 -18.36 8.16
C PHE A 24 12.12 -18.42 7.18
N VAL A 25 11.93 -17.92 5.95
CA VAL A 25 12.99 -17.92 4.92
C VAL A 25 14.18 -17.07 5.37
N ALA A 26 13.94 -15.91 5.98
CA ALA A 26 15.00 -15.04 6.51
C ALA A 26 15.90 -15.76 7.54
N VAL A 27 15.32 -16.61 8.40
CA VAL A 27 16.10 -17.39 9.39
C VAL A 27 16.82 -18.57 8.76
N THR A 28 16.15 -19.30 7.84
CA THR A 28 16.72 -20.54 7.29
C THR A 28 17.73 -20.30 6.18
N ASP A 29 17.50 -19.29 5.35
CA ASP A 29 18.33 -18.96 4.20
C ASP A 29 18.22 -17.45 3.88
N PRO A 30 19.03 -16.60 4.55
CA PRO A 30 19.05 -15.16 4.32
C PRO A 30 19.33 -14.76 2.86
N GLN A 31 20.07 -15.58 2.10
CA GLN A 31 20.34 -15.30 0.69
C GLN A 31 19.09 -15.58 -0.16
N ALA A 32 18.40 -16.69 0.08
CA ALA A 32 17.14 -16.97 -0.60
C ALA A 32 16.04 -15.96 -0.25
N PHE A 33 16.07 -15.37 0.95
CA PHE A 33 15.18 -14.26 1.28
C PHE A 33 15.34 -13.11 0.28
N SER A 34 16.54 -12.55 0.15
CA SER A 34 16.77 -11.37 -0.69
C SER A 34 16.72 -11.67 -2.20
N LEU A 35 17.14 -12.87 -2.61
CA LEU A 35 17.28 -13.24 -4.02
C LEU A 35 16.07 -13.96 -4.61
N ARG A 36 15.12 -14.42 -3.80
CA ARG A 36 13.94 -15.16 -4.28
C ARG A 36 12.64 -14.70 -3.63
N TYR A 37 12.61 -14.63 -2.30
CA TYR A 37 11.36 -14.33 -1.60
C TYR A 37 10.95 -12.86 -1.77
N ALA A 38 11.86 -11.97 -1.41
CA ALA A 38 11.75 -10.52 -1.56
C ALA A 38 12.55 -10.05 -2.79
N ALA A 39 12.58 -10.85 -3.84
CA ALA A 39 13.24 -10.46 -5.07
C ALA A 39 12.42 -9.38 -5.80
N GLU A 40 13.10 -8.40 -6.40
CA GLU A 40 12.59 -7.65 -7.55
C GLU A 40 12.11 -8.63 -8.63
N ASP A 41 11.02 -8.27 -9.28
CA ASP A 41 10.21 -9.10 -10.17
C ASP A 41 9.72 -10.41 -9.54
N GLY A 42 9.65 -10.43 -8.21
CA GLY A 42 9.24 -11.56 -7.41
C GLY A 42 7.75 -11.59 -7.13
N LEU A 43 7.31 -12.69 -6.53
CA LEU A 43 5.90 -12.90 -6.15
C LEU A 43 5.35 -11.78 -5.25
N VAL A 44 6.19 -11.25 -4.34
CA VAL A 44 5.80 -10.24 -3.36
C VAL A 44 5.50 -8.90 -4.03
N GLU A 45 6.32 -8.47 -5.00
CA GLU A 45 6.12 -7.22 -5.75
C GLU A 45 4.86 -7.30 -6.65
N TYR A 46 4.69 -8.40 -7.39
CA TYR A 46 3.44 -8.64 -8.13
C TYR A 46 2.22 -8.65 -7.22
N MET A 47 2.36 -9.18 -5.99
CA MET A 47 1.30 -9.13 -5.00
C MET A 47 0.98 -7.68 -4.62
N THR A 48 1.99 -6.85 -4.34
CA THR A 48 1.83 -5.41 -4.08
C THR A 48 1.05 -4.74 -5.21
N ALA A 49 1.50 -4.90 -6.45
CA ALA A 49 0.89 -4.31 -7.63
C ALA A 49 -0.58 -4.72 -7.79
N VAL A 50 -0.90 -6.00 -7.64
CA VAL A 50 -2.28 -6.52 -7.75
C VAL A 50 -3.17 -5.92 -6.67
N PHE A 51 -2.74 -5.88 -5.41
CA PHE A 51 -3.56 -5.33 -4.33
C PHE A 51 -3.75 -3.82 -4.42
N LEU A 52 -2.73 -3.08 -4.87
CA LEU A 52 -2.86 -1.65 -5.17
C LEU A 52 -3.84 -1.41 -6.33
N LEU A 53 -3.75 -2.21 -7.40
CA LEU A 53 -4.66 -2.12 -8.55
C LEU A 53 -6.11 -2.44 -8.16
N VAL A 54 -6.33 -3.50 -7.37
CA VAL A 54 -7.68 -3.82 -6.87
C VAL A 54 -8.20 -2.72 -5.95
N SER A 55 -7.33 -2.12 -5.12
CA SER A 55 -7.68 -0.97 -4.28
C SER A 55 -8.13 0.24 -5.12
N ALA A 56 -7.46 0.52 -6.24
CA ALA A 56 -7.86 1.56 -7.18
C ALA A 56 -9.29 1.32 -7.71
N PHE A 57 -9.59 0.09 -8.13
CA PHE A 57 -10.93 -0.27 -8.61
C PHE A 57 -12.00 -0.20 -7.52
N VAL A 58 -11.67 -0.55 -6.27
CA VAL A 58 -12.60 -0.40 -5.13
C VAL A 58 -12.92 1.08 -4.91
N LEU A 59 -11.92 1.96 -4.92
CA LEU A 59 -12.10 3.41 -4.77
C LEU A 59 -12.95 4.00 -5.90
N TRP A 60 -12.68 3.62 -7.16
CA TRP A 60 -13.51 4.00 -8.30
C TRP A 60 -14.90 3.38 -8.25
N GLY A 61 -15.09 2.22 -7.64
CA GLY A 61 -16.41 1.66 -7.38
C GLY A 61 -17.25 2.54 -6.44
N HIS A 62 -16.60 3.22 -5.48
CA HIS A 62 -17.27 4.14 -4.57
C HIS A 62 -17.65 5.48 -5.22
N THR A 63 -16.94 5.93 -6.27
CA THR A 63 -17.30 7.18 -6.99
C THR A 63 -18.70 7.10 -7.59
N ARG A 64 -19.11 5.93 -8.07
CA ARG A 64 -20.45 5.68 -8.67
C ARG A 64 -21.59 5.84 -7.66
N ARG A 65 -21.28 5.79 -6.36
CA ARG A 65 -22.27 5.92 -5.28
C ARG A 65 -22.29 7.32 -4.68
N ALA A 66 -21.29 8.15 -4.96
CA ALA A 66 -21.24 9.52 -4.46
C ALA A 66 -22.29 10.38 -5.17
N ALA A 67 -23.13 11.09 -4.41
CA ALA A 67 -24.14 11.97 -5.02
C ALA A 67 -23.55 13.33 -5.36
N LEU A 68 -22.49 13.75 -4.68
CA LEU A 68 -21.80 15.00 -4.92
C LEU A 68 -20.53 14.83 -5.75
N TRP A 69 -20.25 15.82 -6.60
CA TRP A 69 -19.09 15.82 -7.48
C TRP A 69 -17.75 15.86 -6.72
N ARG A 70 -17.69 16.53 -5.55
CA ARG A 70 -16.45 16.66 -4.76
C ARG A 70 -15.98 15.31 -4.20
N PRO A 71 -16.81 14.54 -3.47
CA PRO A 71 -16.45 13.18 -3.08
C PRO A 71 -16.07 12.27 -4.26
N ALA A 72 -16.82 12.34 -5.37
CA ALA A 72 -16.50 11.57 -6.57
C ALA A 72 -15.12 11.93 -7.15
N LEU A 73 -14.77 13.21 -7.19
CA LEU A 73 -13.47 13.69 -7.66
C LEU A 73 -12.33 13.22 -6.74
N LEU A 74 -12.49 13.32 -5.43
CA LEU A 74 -11.49 12.88 -4.45
C LEU A 74 -11.25 11.37 -4.54
N LEU A 75 -12.32 10.57 -4.55
CA LEU A 75 -12.22 9.12 -4.68
C LEU A 75 -11.66 8.69 -6.05
N GLY A 76 -12.01 9.44 -7.11
CA GLY A 76 -11.44 9.28 -8.45
C GLY A 76 -9.93 9.50 -8.44
N PHE A 77 -9.49 10.59 -7.80
CA PHE A 77 -8.09 10.94 -7.64
C PHE A 77 -7.32 9.91 -6.79
N TYR A 78 -7.86 9.47 -5.65
CA TYR A 78 -7.23 8.42 -4.84
C TYR A 78 -7.10 7.11 -5.61
N GLY A 79 -8.13 6.71 -6.37
CA GLY A 79 -8.04 5.54 -7.24
C GLY A 79 -6.95 5.69 -8.30
N LEU A 80 -6.78 6.88 -8.89
CA LEU A 80 -5.69 7.15 -9.82
C LEU A 80 -4.30 7.05 -9.16
N LEU A 81 -4.14 7.53 -7.93
CA LEU A 81 -2.88 7.39 -7.19
C LEU A 81 -2.53 5.91 -6.93
N PHE A 82 -3.50 5.10 -6.54
CA PHE A 82 -3.29 3.66 -6.33
C PHE A 82 -3.03 2.91 -7.65
N PHE A 83 -3.68 3.30 -8.74
CA PHE A 83 -3.41 2.75 -10.08
C PHE A 83 -1.99 3.11 -10.54
N PHE A 84 -1.57 4.36 -10.34
CA PHE A 84 -0.23 4.82 -10.66
C PHE A 84 0.81 4.05 -9.84
N ALA A 85 0.62 3.93 -8.52
CA ALA A 85 1.48 3.13 -7.66
C ALA A 85 1.56 1.67 -8.13
N ALA A 86 0.42 1.04 -8.45
CA ALA A 86 0.43 -0.32 -9.00
C ALA A 86 1.22 -0.45 -10.30
N GLY A 87 1.17 0.56 -11.18
CA GLY A 87 1.96 0.60 -12.41
C GLY A 87 3.45 0.74 -12.12
N GLU A 88 3.83 1.59 -11.17
CA GLU A 88 5.21 1.75 -10.73
C GLU A 88 5.81 0.45 -10.20
N GLU A 89 5.05 -0.34 -9.42
CA GLU A 89 5.49 -1.65 -8.87
C GLU A 89 5.73 -2.74 -9.93
N ILE A 90 5.27 -2.59 -11.17
CA ILE A 90 5.52 -3.57 -12.26
C ILE A 90 6.16 -2.92 -13.47
N SER A 91 6.80 -1.78 -13.25
CA SER A 91 7.48 -1.00 -14.29
C SER A 91 6.62 -0.73 -15.50
N TRP A 92 5.35 -0.40 -15.26
CA TRP A 92 4.32 -0.15 -16.27
C TRP A 92 4.15 -1.30 -17.28
N GLY A 93 4.52 -2.52 -16.91
CA GLY A 93 4.48 -3.69 -17.79
C GLY A 93 5.62 -3.72 -18.81
N GLN A 94 6.72 -2.99 -18.59
CA GLN A 94 7.89 -2.94 -19.47
C GLN A 94 8.33 -4.32 -19.95
N ARG A 95 8.46 -5.28 -19.02
CA ARG A 95 8.86 -6.67 -19.29
C ARG A 95 7.80 -7.47 -20.06
N ILE A 96 6.52 -7.18 -19.84
CA ILE A 96 5.40 -7.90 -20.46
C ILE A 96 5.24 -7.48 -21.92
N PHE A 97 5.43 -6.19 -22.20
CA PHE A 97 5.24 -5.59 -23.52
C PHE A 97 6.55 -5.34 -24.27
N ASP A 98 7.68 -5.81 -23.74
CA ASP A 98 9.03 -5.60 -24.30
C ASP A 98 9.32 -4.12 -24.61
N LEU A 99 8.86 -3.22 -23.73
CA LEU A 99 9.10 -1.79 -23.87
C LEU A 99 10.55 -1.50 -23.57
N GLN A 100 11.17 -0.67 -24.41
CA GLN A 100 12.54 -0.24 -24.20
C GLN A 100 12.54 1.12 -23.48
N PRO A 101 13.30 1.27 -22.38
CA PRO A 101 13.50 2.56 -21.74
C PRO A 101 14.21 3.52 -22.72
N ASN A 102 13.86 4.80 -22.67
CA ASN A 102 14.58 5.82 -23.44
C ASN A 102 15.92 6.18 -22.75
N GLU A 103 16.73 7.02 -23.41
CA GLU A 103 18.02 7.47 -22.89
C GLU A 103 17.92 8.06 -21.47
N PHE A 104 16.86 8.83 -21.19
CA PHE A 104 16.64 9.39 -19.85
C PHE A 104 16.54 8.30 -18.77
N PHE A 105 15.73 7.27 -18.97
CA PHE A 105 15.58 6.18 -18.00
C PHE A 105 16.84 5.30 -17.94
N MET A 106 17.52 5.08 -19.06
CA MET A 106 18.80 4.36 -19.08
C MET A 106 19.88 5.06 -18.24
N GLU A 107 19.91 6.39 -18.21
CA GLU A 107 20.89 7.18 -17.48
C GLU A 107 20.51 7.44 -16.02
N ASN A 108 19.21 7.57 -15.73
CA ASN A 108 18.73 8.09 -14.44
C ASN A 108 17.92 7.07 -13.62
N ASN A 109 17.70 5.84 -14.09
CA ASN A 109 17.00 4.79 -13.35
C ASN A 109 17.97 3.68 -12.92
N LYS A 110 17.91 3.24 -11.66
CA LYS A 110 18.82 2.21 -11.11
C LYS A 110 18.74 0.86 -11.81
N GLN A 111 17.60 0.55 -12.42
CA GLN A 111 17.28 -0.74 -13.01
C GLN A 111 16.98 -0.62 -14.51
N ALA A 112 17.26 0.53 -15.13
CA ALA A 112 16.92 0.81 -16.52
C ALA A 112 15.41 0.59 -16.81
N GLU A 113 14.57 1.05 -15.89
CA GLU A 113 13.12 0.92 -15.99
C GLU A 113 12.43 2.25 -16.33
N ILE A 114 11.24 2.18 -16.92
CA ILE A 114 10.35 3.33 -17.18
C ILE A 114 9.58 3.80 -15.92
N THR A 115 10.06 3.43 -14.73
CA THR A 115 9.49 3.82 -13.43
C THR A 115 10.05 5.13 -12.95
N LEU A 116 9.19 5.92 -12.29
CA LEU A 116 9.63 7.00 -11.42
C LEU A 116 10.18 6.46 -10.08
N HIS A 117 9.66 5.31 -9.62
CA HIS A 117 10.05 4.64 -8.38
C HIS A 117 11.57 4.37 -8.36
N ASN A 118 12.16 3.90 -9.47
CA ASN A 118 13.59 3.55 -9.52
C ASN A 118 14.52 4.68 -9.99
N LEU A 119 14.02 5.93 -10.09
CA LEU A 119 14.86 7.08 -10.46
C LEU A 119 15.88 7.45 -9.36
N VAL A 120 17.05 7.89 -9.82
CA VAL A 120 18.12 8.47 -9.04
C VAL A 120 18.21 9.95 -9.36
N VAL A 121 18.13 10.79 -8.33
CA VAL A 121 18.32 12.23 -8.46
C VAL A 121 19.41 12.65 -7.49
N ALA A 122 20.52 13.20 -8.01
CA ALA A 122 21.67 13.61 -7.20
C ALA A 122 22.18 12.48 -6.26
N ASP A 123 22.37 11.29 -6.82
CA ASP A 123 22.82 10.06 -6.12
C ASP A 123 21.87 9.52 -5.04
N VAL A 124 20.70 10.12 -4.86
CA VAL A 124 19.65 9.64 -3.96
C VAL A 124 18.57 8.92 -4.76
N SER A 125 18.24 7.69 -4.36
CA SER A 125 17.04 7.01 -4.88
C SER A 125 15.81 7.77 -4.42
N LEU A 126 15.02 8.22 -5.39
CA LEU A 126 13.75 8.89 -5.13
C LEU A 126 12.85 8.00 -4.27
N ALA A 127 12.87 6.70 -4.52
CA ALA A 127 12.12 5.76 -3.73
C ALA A 127 12.61 5.61 -2.29
N SER A 128 13.91 5.40 -2.08
CA SER A 128 14.44 5.29 -0.71
C SER A 128 14.15 6.54 0.12
N PHE A 129 14.05 7.72 -0.51
CA PHE A 129 13.69 8.97 0.17
C PHE A 129 12.19 9.10 0.45
N LEU A 130 11.34 8.88 -0.56
CA LEU A 130 9.88 9.05 -0.45
C LEU A 130 9.21 7.90 0.32
N PHE A 131 9.61 6.66 0.06
CA PHE A 131 9.01 5.45 0.65
C PHE A 131 9.67 5.06 1.99
N GLY A 132 10.93 5.43 2.24
CA GLY A 132 11.62 5.07 3.48
C GLY A 132 11.10 5.81 4.72
N ASN A 133 11.29 7.14 4.78
CA ASN A 133 11.03 7.90 6.02
C ASN A 133 9.68 8.62 6.02
N VAL A 134 9.30 9.25 4.91
CA VAL A 134 8.06 10.05 4.84
C VAL A 134 6.84 9.14 4.81
N LEU A 135 6.82 8.18 3.88
CA LEU A 135 5.69 7.25 3.78
C LEU A 135 5.48 6.44 5.06
N THR A 136 6.54 5.93 5.69
CA THR A 136 6.44 5.21 6.97
C THR A 136 5.76 6.06 8.04
N VAL A 137 6.17 7.32 8.21
CA VAL A 137 5.54 8.23 9.16
C VAL A 137 4.09 8.51 8.78
N THR A 138 3.80 8.79 7.51
CA THR A 138 2.42 9.01 7.01
C THR A 138 1.53 7.79 7.26
N LEU A 139 2.01 6.57 6.99
CA LEU A 139 1.29 5.34 7.22
C LEU A 139 1.07 5.07 8.70
N LEU A 140 2.04 5.33 9.58
CA LEU A 140 1.84 5.19 11.03
C LEU A 140 0.83 6.22 11.56
N MET A 141 0.89 7.46 11.08
CA MET A 141 -0.12 8.47 11.41
C MET A 141 -1.52 8.06 10.94
N TYR A 142 -1.62 7.47 9.75
CA TYR A 142 -2.88 6.99 9.21
C TYR A 142 -3.41 5.72 9.90
N LEU A 143 -2.57 4.70 10.10
CA LEU A 143 -2.97 3.37 10.56
C LEU A 143 -3.05 3.24 12.08
N VAL A 144 -2.29 4.06 12.82
CA VAL A 144 -2.26 4.01 14.29
C VAL A 144 -2.93 5.24 14.90
N VAL A 145 -2.53 6.45 14.48
CA VAL A 145 -2.99 7.68 15.14
C VAL A 145 -4.44 8.04 14.75
N LEU A 146 -4.78 7.99 13.46
CA LEU A 146 -6.13 8.32 12.99
C LEU A 146 -7.24 7.48 13.65
N PRO A 147 -7.19 6.12 13.73
CA PRO A 147 -8.24 5.35 14.40
C PRO A 147 -8.41 5.68 15.88
N LEU A 148 -7.35 6.14 16.56
CA LEU A 148 -7.41 6.58 17.95
C LEU A 148 -8.04 7.98 18.05
N MET A 149 -7.72 8.89 17.15
CA MET A 149 -8.22 10.27 17.20
C MET A 149 -9.65 10.42 16.66
N TYR A 150 -10.02 9.67 15.62
CA TYR A 150 -11.31 9.76 14.95
C TYR A 150 -12.54 9.70 15.88
N PRO A 151 -12.65 8.74 16.84
CA PRO A 151 -13.80 8.71 17.74
C PRO A 151 -13.80 9.81 18.81
N ARG A 152 -12.66 10.49 19.03
CA ARG A 152 -12.47 11.43 20.15
C ARG A 152 -12.64 12.90 19.78
N PHE A 153 -12.30 13.27 18.55
CA PHE A 153 -12.20 14.68 18.15
C PHE A 153 -13.10 15.02 16.96
N ALA A 154 -14.03 15.96 17.16
CA ALA A 154 -14.97 16.39 16.12
C ALA A 154 -14.30 16.98 14.89
N TRP A 155 -13.19 17.72 15.07
CA TRP A 155 -12.43 18.29 13.95
C TRP A 155 -11.80 17.20 13.06
N VAL A 156 -11.39 16.06 13.64
CA VAL A 156 -10.88 14.91 12.88
C VAL A 156 -12.01 14.27 12.07
N GLN A 157 -13.19 14.15 12.65
CA GLN A 157 -14.37 13.64 11.93
C GLN A 157 -14.77 14.56 10.77
N ALA A 158 -14.70 15.88 10.97
CA ALA A 158 -14.93 16.86 9.91
C ALA A 158 -13.89 16.77 8.80
N PHE A 159 -12.61 16.66 9.15
CA PHE A 159 -11.50 16.47 8.20
C PHE A 159 -11.65 15.19 7.37
N VAL A 160 -11.88 14.05 8.04
CA VAL A 160 -12.12 12.75 7.41
C VAL A 160 -13.29 12.80 6.44
N ARG A 161 -14.38 13.48 6.82
CA ARG A 161 -15.56 13.67 5.98
C ARG A 161 -15.26 14.55 4.77
N ALA A 162 -14.57 15.68 4.98
CA ALA A 162 -14.24 16.62 3.92
C ALA A 162 -13.35 16.01 2.84
N LEU A 163 -12.40 15.15 3.25
CA LEU A 163 -11.45 14.50 2.36
C LEU A 163 -11.84 13.07 1.95
N MET A 164 -13.01 12.57 2.36
CA MET A 164 -13.46 11.20 2.11
C MET A 164 -12.44 10.14 2.54
N VAL A 165 -11.76 10.35 3.68
CA VAL A 165 -10.69 9.45 4.14
C VAL A 165 -11.31 8.17 4.70
N PRO A 166 -10.96 6.98 4.18
CA PRO A 166 -11.36 5.72 4.78
C PRO A 166 -10.64 5.55 6.11
N VAL A 167 -11.36 5.43 7.23
CA VAL A 167 -10.73 5.34 8.56
C VAL A 167 -10.39 3.88 8.85
N PRO A 168 -9.13 3.55 9.19
CA PRO A 168 -8.77 2.20 9.58
C PRO A 168 -9.50 1.77 10.86
N LYS A 169 -9.83 0.49 10.97
CA LYS A 169 -10.24 -0.11 12.26
C LYS A 169 -9.03 -0.37 13.18
N PRO A 170 -9.19 -0.44 14.51
CA PRO A 170 -8.11 -0.73 15.46
C PRO A 170 -7.31 -2.01 15.16
N VAL A 171 -7.96 -3.03 14.59
CA VAL A 171 -7.29 -4.26 14.14
C VAL A 171 -6.19 -4.01 13.11
N HIS A 172 -6.35 -3.04 12.19
CA HIS A 172 -5.32 -2.70 11.22
C HIS A 172 -4.10 -2.08 11.90
N ALA A 173 -4.30 -1.31 12.99
CA ALA A 173 -3.19 -0.79 13.80
C ALA A 173 -2.40 -1.94 14.45
N VAL A 174 -3.09 -2.93 15.02
CA VAL A 174 -2.45 -4.12 15.63
C VAL A 174 -1.66 -4.91 14.59
N ILE A 175 -2.25 -5.16 13.41
CA ILE A 175 -1.57 -5.86 12.30
C ILE A 175 -0.36 -5.05 11.82
N THR A 176 -0.49 -3.73 11.68
CA THR A 176 0.61 -2.85 11.29
C THR A 176 1.78 -2.97 12.27
N LEU A 177 1.52 -2.86 13.58
CA LEU A 177 2.56 -2.99 14.60
C LEU A 177 3.22 -4.37 14.59
N ALA A 178 2.46 -5.44 14.36
CA ALA A 178 3.00 -6.79 14.22
C ALA A 178 3.89 -6.93 12.97
N MET A 179 3.44 -6.41 11.83
CA MET A 179 4.23 -6.35 10.59
C MET A 179 5.53 -5.56 10.78
N THR A 180 5.46 -4.38 11.41
CA THR A 180 6.63 -3.55 11.72
C THR A 180 7.61 -4.32 12.59
N ALA A 181 7.15 -5.01 13.64
CA ALA A 181 8.02 -5.78 14.52
C ALA A 181 8.73 -6.92 13.77
N ILE A 182 8.03 -7.63 12.87
CA ILE A 182 8.63 -8.70 12.07
C ILE A 182 9.67 -8.15 11.09
N VAL A 183 9.36 -7.07 10.38
CA VAL A 183 10.29 -6.47 9.40
C VAL A 183 11.53 -5.92 10.09
N LEU A 184 11.38 -5.25 11.23
CA LEU A 184 12.53 -4.78 12.01
C LEU A 184 13.37 -5.92 12.60
N TRP A 185 12.78 -7.09 12.82
CA TRP A 185 13.50 -8.27 13.28
C TRP A 185 14.24 -9.01 12.15
N ILE A 186 13.69 -9.02 10.92
CA ILE A 186 14.33 -9.64 9.75
C ILE A 186 15.69 -8.97 9.48
N ASP A 187 15.74 -7.64 9.45
CA ASP A 187 16.94 -6.82 9.20
C ASP A 187 17.83 -7.31 8.03
N LEU A 188 17.19 -7.60 6.89
CA LEU A 188 17.85 -8.06 5.66
C LEU A 188 17.61 -7.09 4.50
N PRO A 189 18.49 -7.09 3.47
CA PRO A 189 18.22 -6.38 2.22
C PRO A 189 16.85 -6.77 1.65
N ARG A 190 16.15 -5.79 1.07
CA ARG A 190 14.82 -5.96 0.45
C ARG A 190 13.67 -6.38 1.39
N GLN A 191 13.85 -6.32 2.71
CA GLN A 191 12.75 -6.55 3.65
C GLN A 191 11.55 -5.60 3.47
N TRP A 192 11.79 -4.42 2.89
CA TRP A 192 10.77 -3.41 2.64
C TRP A 192 9.73 -3.86 1.60
N GLU A 193 10.11 -4.72 0.64
CA GLU A 193 9.20 -5.33 -0.34
C GLU A 193 8.05 -6.07 0.36
N VAL A 194 8.39 -6.86 1.39
CA VAL A 194 7.42 -7.59 2.21
C VAL A 194 6.51 -6.63 2.97
N TYR A 195 7.06 -5.51 3.42
CA TYR A 195 6.34 -4.49 4.17
C TYR A 195 5.33 -3.75 3.30
N GLU A 196 5.73 -3.34 2.11
CA GLU A 196 4.89 -2.70 1.09
C GLU A 196 3.77 -3.63 0.64
N ALA A 197 4.07 -4.91 0.42
CA ALA A 197 3.08 -5.90 0.09
C ALA A 197 2.03 -6.07 1.19
N GLY A 198 2.44 -6.10 2.47
CA GLY A 198 1.49 -6.12 3.58
C GLY A 198 0.61 -4.86 3.65
N PHE A 199 1.17 -3.68 3.38
CA PHE A 199 0.40 -2.44 3.36
C PHE A 199 -0.58 -2.36 2.20
N SER A 200 -0.24 -2.88 1.03
CA SER A 200 -1.17 -2.94 -0.11
C SER A 200 -2.43 -3.77 0.23
N VAL A 201 -2.25 -4.89 0.94
CA VAL A 201 -3.34 -5.75 1.42
C VAL A 201 -4.18 -5.05 2.51
N LEU A 202 -3.52 -4.36 3.45
CA LEU A 202 -4.20 -3.57 4.46
C LEU A 202 -5.02 -2.43 3.84
N ALA A 203 -4.49 -1.72 2.85
CA ALA A 203 -5.19 -0.67 2.15
C ALA A 203 -6.49 -1.19 1.52
N LEU A 204 -6.43 -2.35 0.85
CA LEU A 204 -7.61 -2.99 0.28
C LEU A 204 -8.66 -3.32 1.37
N SER A 205 -8.22 -3.91 2.48
CA SER A 205 -9.12 -4.22 3.62
C SER A 205 -9.82 -2.97 4.13
N ILE A 206 -9.07 -1.87 4.29
CA ILE A 206 -9.61 -0.59 4.77
C ILE A 206 -10.59 0.00 3.76
N PHE A 207 -10.33 -0.05 2.46
CA PHE A 207 -11.21 0.54 1.44
C PHE A 207 -12.50 -0.27 1.22
N LEU A 208 -12.45 -1.57 1.44
CA LEU A 208 -13.63 -2.44 1.40
C LEU A 208 -14.52 -2.24 2.64
N ASN A 209 -13.92 -2.11 3.81
CA ASN A 209 -14.65 -2.10 5.09
C ASN A 209 -14.06 -1.09 6.09
N PRO A 210 -14.10 0.23 5.81
CA PRO A 210 -13.56 1.23 6.72
C PRO A 210 -14.44 1.38 7.96
N ALA A 211 -13.89 1.94 9.04
CA ALA A 211 -14.62 2.19 10.27
C ALA A 211 -15.80 3.19 10.08
N ASN A 212 -15.66 4.11 9.13
CA ASN A 212 -16.66 5.11 8.74
C ASN A 212 -17.41 4.71 7.45
N LEU A 213 -17.71 3.41 7.28
CA LEU A 213 -18.35 2.87 6.07
C LEU A 213 -19.64 3.58 5.65
N GLU A 214 -20.39 4.12 6.61
CA GLU A 214 -21.60 4.91 6.34
C GLU A 214 -21.34 6.08 5.40
N LEU A 215 -20.18 6.76 5.54
CA LEU A 215 -19.77 7.87 4.68
C LEU A 215 -19.72 7.49 3.19
N PHE A 216 -19.36 6.24 2.89
CA PHE A 216 -19.22 5.73 1.52
C PHE A 216 -20.49 5.03 1.01
N ARG A 217 -21.46 4.80 1.89
CA ARG A 217 -22.76 4.19 1.55
C ARG A 217 -23.87 5.21 1.38
N SER A 218 -23.85 6.30 2.14
CA SER A 218 -24.97 7.25 2.22
C SER A 218 -25.07 8.23 1.04
N GLY A 219 -24.32 8.01 -0.05
CA GLY A 219 -24.32 8.89 -1.21
C GLY A 219 -24.16 10.36 -0.85
N VAL A 220 -23.23 10.67 0.06
CA VAL A 220 -22.87 12.07 0.35
C VAL A 220 -22.30 12.72 -0.90
#